data_AF-A5ZRH2-F1
#
_entry.id   AF-A5ZRH2-F1
#
_cell.length_a   1.000
_cell.length_b   1.000
_cell.length_c   1.000
_cell.angle_alpha   90.00
_cell.angle_beta   90.00
_cell.angle_gamma   90.00
#
_symmetry.space_group_name_H-M   'P 1'
#
loop_
_entity.id
_entity.type
_entity.pdbx_description
1 polymer ?
#
loop_
_entity_poly.entity_id
_entity_poly.type
_entity_poly.pdbx_seq_one_letter_code
_entity_poly.pdbx_strand_id
1 'polypeptide(L)'
;MLFNDIFDDAGYSLIVTKEGEIIAYDGEPSYHKITYGDNFFDFYKDRTLLSKNSLVNVKKDFSAGNDGLIKIRTDSNKKSDQYIAYTRLGMNDWMICYVIPVSDAQSSYSFIKSYEGIFMSVFFILVLLLVFYIIHNNRIRNEELRRDAQTDGLTGVLNKRTTEALINEILEQRPHEKGTFIILDVDKFKEVNDHYGHAVGDIVLSTLGQTLRNYFRENDIIGRIGGDEFVIYMCKTERQRWIFSFPKAG
;
A
#
# COMPACT_ATOMS: atom_id res chain seq x y z
N MET A 1 0.32 -50.88 15.59
CA MET A 1 -0.30 -49.98 14.61
C MET A 1 0.82 -49.15 14.02
N LEU A 2 1.13 -49.36 12.74
CA LEU A 2 2.40 -48.93 12.16
C LEU A 2 2.42 -47.43 11.78
N PHE A 3 1.24 -46.77 11.74
CA PHE A 3 1.08 -45.39 11.23
C PHE A 3 0.05 -44.51 11.96
N ASN A 4 -0.55 -44.99 13.06
CA ASN A 4 -1.63 -44.29 13.76
C ASN A 4 -1.24 -42.88 14.30
N ASP A 5 0.05 -42.64 14.54
CA ASP A 5 0.52 -41.37 15.14
C ASP A 5 0.85 -40.25 14.14
N ILE A 6 0.89 -40.50 12.82
CA ILE A 6 1.42 -39.50 11.85
C ILE A 6 0.35 -38.51 11.36
N PHE A 7 -0.92 -38.94 11.33
CA PHE A 7 -2.02 -38.13 10.80
C PHE A 7 -3.29 -38.23 11.67
N ASP A 8 -3.14 -38.27 13.01
CA ASP A 8 -4.24 -38.35 13.96
C ASP A 8 -5.23 -39.49 13.63
N ASP A 9 -4.70 -40.71 13.45
CA ASP A 9 -5.45 -41.91 13.03
C ASP A 9 -6.15 -41.82 11.65
N ALA A 10 -5.94 -40.75 10.87
CA ALA A 10 -6.58 -40.59 9.57
C ALA A 10 -5.93 -41.47 8.49
N GLY A 11 -6.76 -42.24 7.80
CA GLY A 11 -6.35 -43.11 6.70
C GLY A 11 -6.20 -44.58 7.08
N TYR A 12 -5.60 -45.36 6.18
CA TYR A 12 -5.38 -46.80 6.37
C TYR A 12 -4.19 -47.28 5.56
N SER A 13 -3.60 -48.38 6.01
CA SER A 13 -2.51 -49.07 5.34
C SER A 13 -2.99 -50.41 4.80
N LEU A 14 -2.42 -50.83 3.67
CA LEU A 14 -2.65 -52.12 3.03
C LEU A 14 -1.30 -52.78 2.75
N ILE A 15 -1.22 -54.10 2.93
CA ILE A 15 -0.15 -54.93 2.37
C ILE A 15 -0.73 -55.68 1.18
N VAL A 16 -0.10 -55.52 0.03
CA VAL A 16 -0.61 -55.98 -1.26
C VAL A 16 0.48 -56.77 -1.99
N THR A 17 0.12 -57.87 -2.65
CA THR A 17 1.04 -58.60 -3.54
C THR A 17 1.35 -57.78 -4.80
N LYS A 18 2.38 -58.16 -5.56
CA LYS A 18 2.67 -57.56 -6.87
C LYS A 18 1.50 -57.71 -7.87
N GLU A 19 0.67 -58.74 -7.71
CA GLU A 19 -0.55 -58.97 -8.51
C GLU A 19 -1.75 -58.12 -8.05
N GLY A 20 -1.66 -57.48 -6.89
CA GLY A 20 -2.72 -56.63 -6.34
C GLY A 20 -3.59 -57.30 -5.28
N GLU A 21 -3.30 -58.53 -4.85
CA GLU A 21 -4.07 -59.22 -3.81
C GLU A 21 -3.78 -58.61 -2.43
N ILE A 22 -4.83 -58.29 -1.67
CA ILE A 22 -4.70 -57.66 -0.36
C ILE A 22 -4.53 -58.73 0.72
N ILE A 23 -3.37 -58.70 1.36
CA ILE A 23 -2.91 -59.69 2.35
C ILE A 23 -3.21 -59.22 3.76
N ALA A 24 -3.15 -57.91 4.01
CA ALA A 24 -3.45 -57.30 5.30
C ALA A 24 -3.88 -55.85 5.13
N TYR A 25 -4.65 -55.34 6.09
CA TYR A 25 -4.96 -53.92 6.21
C TYR A 25 -5.01 -53.49 7.69
N ASP A 26 -4.73 -52.22 7.96
CA ASP A 26 -4.78 -51.61 9.30
C ASP A 26 -5.27 -50.15 9.15
N GLY A 27 -6.29 -49.75 9.89
CA GLY A 27 -6.91 -48.41 9.81
C GLY A 27 -8.41 -48.40 10.13
N GLU A 28 -9.01 -47.21 10.18
CA GLU A 28 -10.43 -47.07 10.54
C GLU A 28 -11.37 -47.54 9.39
N PRO A 29 -12.40 -48.37 9.67
CA PRO A 29 -13.34 -48.86 8.65
C PRO A 29 -14.12 -47.77 7.91
N SER A 30 -14.16 -46.55 8.47
CA SER A 30 -14.75 -45.36 7.86
C SER A 30 -14.07 -44.99 6.53
N TYR A 31 -12.79 -45.31 6.38
CA TYR A 31 -11.97 -44.91 5.23
C TYR A 31 -11.86 -45.97 4.13
N HIS A 32 -12.20 -47.24 4.40
CA HIS A 32 -12.13 -48.32 3.42
C HIS A 32 -13.33 -49.28 3.46
N LYS A 33 -13.79 -49.71 2.27
CA LYS A 33 -14.75 -50.82 2.11
C LYS A 33 -14.09 -52.13 1.68
N ILE A 34 -12.75 -52.15 1.68
CA ILE A 34 -11.94 -53.27 1.20
C ILE A 34 -11.92 -54.38 2.26
N THR A 35 -12.06 -55.62 1.81
CA THR A 35 -11.97 -56.85 2.60
C THR A 35 -10.78 -57.73 2.18
N TYR A 36 -10.39 -58.70 3.04
CA TYR A 36 -9.32 -59.65 2.72
C TYR A 36 -9.65 -60.44 1.45
N GLY A 37 -8.67 -60.56 0.54
CA GLY A 37 -8.83 -61.25 -0.75
C GLY A 37 -9.36 -60.38 -1.89
N ASP A 38 -9.76 -59.13 -1.62
CA ASP A 38 -10.04 -58.17 -2.69
C ASP A 38 -8.76 -57.80 -3.45
N ASN A 39 -8.91 -57.43 -4.73
CA ASN A 39 -7.80 -56.93 -5.54
C ASN A 39 -7.75 -55.40 -5.51
N PHE A 40 -6.59 -54.85 -5.14
CA PHE A 40 -6.30 -53.42 -5.12
C PHE A 40 -6.58 -52.75 -6.46
N PHE A 41 -6.14 -53.34 -7.58
CA PHE A 41 -6.35 -52.73 -8.90
C PHE A 41 -7.82 -52.74 -9.31
N ASP A 42 -8.56 -53.80 -8.97
CA ASP A 42 -10.00 -53.86 -9.26
C ASP A 42 -10.79 -52.85 -8.43
N PHE A 43 -10.45 -52.69 -7.14
CA PHE A 43 -11.09 -51.72 -6.26
C PHE A 43 -10.89 -50.26 -6.69
N TYR A 44 -9.76 -49.96 -7.35
CA TYR A 44 -9.43 -48.62 -7.85
C TYR A 44 -9.70 -48.43 -9.35
N LYS A 45 -10.18 -49.46 -10.06
CA LYS A 45 -10.38 -49.45 -11.52
C LYS A 45 -11.38 -48.40 -12.00
N ASP A 46 -12.48 -48.23 -11.28
CA ASP A 46 -13.56 -47.31 -11.64
C ASP A 46 -13.39 -45.90 -11.06
N ARG A 47 -12.27 -45.66 -10.37
CA ARG A 47 -11.99 -44.38 -9.70
C ARG A 47 -11.22 -43.44 -10.61
N THR A 48 -11.52 -42.14 -10.52
CA THR A 48 -10.83 -41.15 -11.35
C THR A 48 -9.44 -40.87 -10.77
N LEU A 49 -8.38 -41.24 -11.50
CA LEU A 49 -7.02 -40.81 -11.18
C LEU A 49 -6.85 -39.33 -11.56
N LEU A 50 -6.41 -38.53 -10.59
CA LEU A 50 -6.14 -37.09 -10.77
C LEU A 50 -4.65 -36.79 -11.02
N SER A 51 -3.81 -37.83 -11.01
CA SER A 51 -2.37 -37.76 -11.32
C SER A 51 -2.11 -38.06 -12.80
N LYS A 52 -0.93 -37.67 -13.31
CA LYS A 52 -0.46 -38.05 -14.66
C LYS A 52 -0.22 -39.55 -14.81
N ASN A 53 -0.13 -40.28 -13.70
CA ASN A 53 0.02 -41.73 -13.72
C ASN A 53 -1.32 -42.39 -14.02
N SER A 54 -1.32 -43.47 -14.80
CA SER A 54 -2.48 -44.35 -14.95
C SER A 54 -2.38 -45.51 -13.96
N LEU A 55 -3.50 -46.20 -13.69
CA LEU A 55 -3.48 -47.45 -12.91
C LEU A 55 -2.54 -48.50 -13.54
N VAL A 56 -2.36 -48.43 -14.87
CA VAL A 56 -1.40 -49.26 -15.63
C VAL A 56 0.05 -48.95 -15.22
N ASN A 57 0.39 -47.69 -14.96
CA ASN A 57 1.72 -47.31 -14.48
C ASN A 57 1.96 -47.83 -13.06
N VAL A 58 0.97 -47.69 -12.18
CA VAL A 58 1.05 -48.22 -10.81
C VAL A 58 1.26 -49.74 -10.82
N LYS A 59 0.60 -50.48 -11.71
CA LYS A 59 0.81 -51.93 -11.86
C LYS A 59 2.23 -52.27 -12.33
N LYS A 60 2.82 -51.46 -13.22
CA LYS A 60 4.23 -51.60 -13.61
C LYS A 60 5.16 -51.32 -12.43
N ASP A 61 4.87 -50.30 -11.63
CA ASP A 61 5.66 -49.95 -10.45
C ASP A 61 5.62 -51.06 -9.41
N PHE A 62 4.46 -51.68 -9.16
CA PHE A 62 4.33 -52.85 -8.28
C PHE A 62 5.14 -54.05 -8.80
N SER A 63 5.10 -54.28 -10.12
CA SER A 63 5.85 -55.39 -10.74
C SER A 63 7.37 -55.18 -10.69
N ALA A 64 7.82 -53.92 -10.75
CA ALA A 64 9.21 -53.52 -10.66
C ALA A 64 9.70 -53.33 -9.20
N GLY A 65 8.77 -53.22 -8.24
CA GLY A 65 9.07 -52.89 -6.85
C GLY A 65 9.45 -51.42 -6.63
N ASN A 66 8.98 -50.52 -7.49
CA ASN A 66 9.22 -49.08 -7.39
C ASN A 66 8.26 -48.45 -6.37
N ASP A 67 8.71 -47.40 -5.69
CA ASP A 67 7.85 -46.55 -4.89
C ASP A 67 7.11 -45.51 -5.74
N GLY A 68 6.01 -44.99 -5.21
CA GLY A 68 5.26 -43.96 -5.89
C GLY A 68 4.15 -43.34 -5.05
N LEU A 69 3.63 -42.24 -5.57
CA LEU A 69 2.53 -41.48 -4.98
C LEU A 69 1.50 -41.17 -6.07
N ILE A 70 0.25 -41.53 -5.83
CA ILE A 70 -0.87 -41.17 -6.69
C ILE A 70 -1.92 -40.41 -5.91
N LYS A 71 -2.68 -39.58 -6.64
CA LYS A 71 -3.87 -38.92 -6.14
C LYS A 71 -5.07 -39.47 -6.87
N ILE A 72 -6.03 -40.01 -6.12
CA ILE A 72 -7.26 -40.57 -6.64
C ILE A 72 -8.46 -39.78 -6.12
N ARG A 73 -9.55 -39.82 -6.87
CA ARG A 73 -10.85 -39.32 -6.43
C ARG A 73 -11.80 -40.50 -6.28
N THR A 74 -12.34 -40.66 -5.07
CA THR A 74 -13.15 -41.83 -4.73
C THR A 74 -14.62 -41.72 -5.08
N ASP A 75 -15.13 -40.50 -5.23
CA ASP A 75 -16.50 -40.14 -5.62
C ASP A 75 -16.49 -38.81 -6.41
N SER A 76 -17.62 -38.38 -6.98
CA SER A 76 -17.74 -37.11 -7.72
C SER A 76 -17.36 -35.86 -6.92
N ASN A 77 -17.29 -35.97 -5.58
CA ASN A 77 -16.93 -34.88 -4.69
C ASN A 77 -15.41 -34.72 -4.50
N LYS A 78 -14.91 -33.47 -4.61
CA LYS A 78 -13.50 -33.12 -4.36
C LYS A 78 -13.04 -33.42 -2.92
N LYS A 79 -13.95 -33.50 -1.95
CA LYS A 79 -13.63 -33.92 -0.57
C LYS A 79 -13.26 -35.40 -0.44
N SER A 80 -13.54 -36.20 -1.47
CA SER A 80 -13.22 -37.62 -1.53
C SER A 80 -11.83 -37.90 -2.14
N ASP A 81 -11.07 -36.85 -2.42
CA ASP A 81 -9.70 -36.98 -2.91
C ASP A 81 -8.85 -37.70 -1.84
N GLN A 82 -8.08 -38.71 -2.25
CA GLN A 82 -7.15 -39.45 -1.39
C GLN A 82 -5.77 -39.50 -2.04
N TYR A 83 -4.73 -39.46 -1.22
CA TYR A 83 -3.37 -39.82 -1.62
C TYR A 83 -3.13 -41.29 -1.32
N ILE A 84 -2.52 -42.00 -2.27
CA ILE A 84 -2.03 -43.36 -2.07
C ILE A 84 -0.53 -43.33 -2.31
N ALA A 85 0.25 -43.52 -1.24
CA ALA A 85 1.67 -43.79 -1.31
C ALA A 85 1.89 -45.31 -1.30
N TYR A 86 2.81 -45.82 -2.11
CA TYR A 86 3.17 -47.24 -2.10
C TYR A 86 4.67 -47.41 -2.19
N THR A 87 5.19 -48.43 -1.51
CA THR A 87 6.61 -48.78 -1.52
C THR A 87 6.80 -50.28 -1.26
N ARG A 88 7.98 -50.80 -1.60
CA ARG A 88 8.29 -52.23 -1.43
C ARG A 88 8.56 -52.53 0.04
N LEU A 89 7.92 -53.57 0.57
CA LEU A 89 8.10 -54.03 1.96
C LEU A 89 9.44 -54.77 2.17
N GLY A 90 10.06 -55.25 1.09
CA GLY A 90 11.35 -55.95 1.12
C GLY A 90 11.26 -57.46 1.36
N MET A 91 10.05 -58.01 1.55
CA MET A 91 9.78 -59.44 1.71
C MET A 91 8.71 -59.89 0.71
N ASN A 92 8.87 -61.09 0.13
CA ASN A 92 7.88 -61.76 -0.73
C ASN A 92 7.31 -60.92 -1.90
N ASP A 93 8.08 -59.96 -2.41
CA ASP A 93 7.62 -58.98 -3.42
C ASP A 93 6.32 -58.24 -3.04
N TRP A 94 6.11 -58.03 -1.74
CA TRP A 94 4.95 -57.30 -1.23
C TRP A 94 5.18 -55.80 -1.26
N MET A 95 4.09 -55.09 -1.51
CA MET A 95 4.00 -53.64 -1.48
C MET A 95 3.21 -53.22 -0.25
N ILE A 96 3.70 -52.23 0.48
CA ILE A 96 2.91 -51.53 1.48
C ILE A 96 2.32 -50.28 0.84
N CYS A 97 1.01 -50.10 0.97
CA CYS A 97 0.28 -48.95 0.50
C CYS A 97 -0.27 -48.18 1.69
N TYR A 98 -0.20 -46.86 1.65
CA TYR A 98 -0.78 -45.99 2.65
C TYR A 98 -1.73 -45.02 1.97
N VAL A 99 -2.98 -45.01 2.43
CA VAL A 99 -4.07 -44.22 1.87
C VAL A 99 -4.53 -43.19 2.89
N ILE A 100 -4.45 -41.92 2.52
CA ILE A 100 -4.87 -40.80 3.38
C ILE A 100 -5.77 -39.82 2.63
N PRO A 101 -6.88 -39.34 3.24
CA PRO A 101 -7.68 -38.28 2.65
C PRO A 101 -6.90 -36.98 2.49
N VAL A 102 -7.09 -36.28 1.38
CA VAL A 102 -6.43 -35.01 1.12
C VAL A 102 -6.85 -33.93 2.13
N SER A 103 -8.08 -34.01 2.66
CA SER A 103 -8.55 -33.10 3.72
C SER A 103 -7.68 -33.16 4.96
N ASP A 104 -7.29 -34.36 5.37
CA ASP A 104 -6.57 -34.60 6.61
C ASP A 104 -5.10 -34.28 6.42
N ALA A 105 -4.52 -34.66 5.27
CA ALA A 105 -3.17 -34.26 4.88
C ALA A 105 -2.99 -32.73 4.73
N GLN A 106 -4.05 -31.98 4.37
CA GLN A 106 -4.01 -30.53 4.24
C GLN A 106 -4.41 -29.78 5.51
N SER A 107 -5.06 -30.44 6.47
CA SER A 107 -5.51 -29.84 7.73
C SER A 107 -4.34 -29.19 8.49
N SER A 108 -3.16 -29.83 8.47
CA SER A 108 -1.92 -29.35 9.09
C SER A 108 -1.41 -28.04 8.46
N TYR A 109 -1.81 -27.71 7.24
CA TYR A 109 -1.43 -26.48 6.52
C TYR A 109 -2.51 -25.40 6.56
N SER A 110 -3.71 -25.71 7.06
CA SER A 110 -4.82 -24.76 7.12
C SER A 110 -4.49 -23.51 7.96
N PHE A 111 -3.71 -23.69 9.03
CA PHE A 111 -3.17 -22.61 9.86
C PHE A 111 -2.37 -21.60 9.03
N ILE A 112 -1.48 -22.07 8.14
CA ILE A 112 -0.61 -21.18 7.33
C ILE A 112 -1.46 -20.22 6.49
N LYS A 113 -2.60 -20.69 5.98
CA LYS A 113 -3.51 -19.86 5.17
C LYS A 113 -4.18 -18.73 5.95
N SER A 114 -4.53 -18.96 7.22
CA SER A 114 -5.10 -17.91 8.07
C SER A 114 -4.07 -16.83 8.42
N TYR A 115 -2.82 -17.21 8.69
CA TYR A 115 -1.75 -16.25 9.02
C TYR A 115 -1.33 -15.43 7.80
N GLU A 116 -1.33 -16.02 6.61
CA GLU A 116 -1.08 -15.31 5.35
C GLU A 116 -2.05 -14.13 5.19
N GLY A 117 -3.35 -14.34 5.43
CA GLY A 117 -4.36 -13.28 5.34
C GLY A 117 -4.15 -12.14 6.33
N ILE A 118 -3.92 -12.47 7.61
CA ILE A 118 -3.69 -11.47 8.67
C ILE A 118 -2.44 -10.65 8.36
N PHE A 119 -1.35 -11.32 7.98
CA PHE A 119 -0.09 -10.66 7.61
C PHE A 119 -0.30 -9.68 6.45
N MET A 120 -1.02 -10.08 5.40
CA MET A 120 -1.31 -9.22 4.25
C MET A 120 -2.18 -8.02 4.62
N SER A 121 -3.18 -8.19 5.49
CA SER A 121 -4.02 -7.08 5.98
C SER A 121 -3.21 -6.07 6.79
N VAL A 122 -2.37 -6.54 7.73
CA VAL A 122 -1.52 -5.67 8.56
C VAL A 122 -0.51 -4.91 7.68
N PHE A 123 0.12 -5.61 6.73
CA PHE A 123 1.05 -5.01 5.78
C PHE A 123 0.37 -3.90 4.97
N PHE A 124 -0.83 -4.16 4.45
CA PHE A 124 -1.60 -3.18 3.68
C PHE A 124 -1.96 -1.94 4.51
N ILE A 125 -2.41 -2.12 5.76
CA ILE A 125 -2.71 -1.01 6.67
C ILE A 125 -1.45 -0.16 6.92
N LEU A 126 -0.30 -0.79 7.14
CA LEU A 126 0.96 -0.09 7.39
C LEU A 126 1.40 0.73 6.17
N VAL A 127 1.26 0.19 4.96
CA VAL A 127 1.53 0.92 3.71
C VAL A 127 0.60 2.12 3.55
N LEU A 128 -0.70 1.98 3.83
CA LEU A 128 -1.64 3.09 3.76
C LEU A 128 -1.30 4.21 4.75
N LEU A 129 -0.95 3.87 5.99
CA LEU A 129 -0.51 4.85 6.99
C LEU A 129 0.75 5.59 6.56
N LEU A 130 1.72 4.88 5.97
CA LEU A 130 2.95 5.49 5.45
C LEU A 130 2.66 6.47 4.31
N VAL A 131 1.82 6.07 3.34
CA VAL A 131 1.43 6.94 2.22
C VAL A 131 0.71 8.18 2.71
N PHE A 132 -0.23 8.01 3.64
CA PHE A 132 -0.94 9.14 4.25
C PHE A 132 0.02 10.11 4.95
N TYR A 133 0.96 9.58 5.73
CA TYR A 133 1.99 10.37 6.40
C TYR A 133 2.86 11.17 5.41
N ILE A 134 3.30 10.53 4.32
CA ILE A 134 4.11 11.18 3.27
C ILE A 134 3.32 12.33 2.63
N ILE A 135 2.06 12.10 2.24
CA ILE A 135 1.23 13.12 1.60
C ILE A 135 1.02 14.31 2.54
N HIS A 136 0.69 14.05 3.80
CA HIS A 136 0.46 15.10 4.79
C HIS A 136 1.72 15.96 5.00
N ASN A 137 2.87 15.32 5.21
CA ASN A 137 4.13 16.02 5.45
C ASN A 137 4.65 16.74 4.19
N ASN A 138 4.36 16.23 3.00
CA ASN A 138 4.70 16.90 1.74
C ASN A 138 3.83 18.16 1.52
N ARG A 139 2.55 18.12 1.89
CA ARG A 139 1.67 19.30 1.82
C ARG A 139 2.18 20.45 2.70
N ILE A 140 2.50 20.18 3.96
CA ILE A 140 3.00 21.21 4.89
C ILE A 140 4.29 21.85 4.36
N ARG A 141 5.27 21.02 3.95
CA ARG A 141 6.55 21.51 3.41
C ARG A 141 6.36 22.34 2.13
N ASN A 142 5.44 21.92 1.25
CA ASN A 142 5.14 22.70 0.04
C ASN A 142 4.44 24.02 0.36
N GLU A 143 3.59 24.09 1.38
CA GLU A 143 2.96 25.34 1.80
C GLU A 143 3.99 26.33 2.37
N GLU A 144 4.92 25.85 3.19
CA GLU A 144 6.03 26.67 3.72
C GLU A 144 6.93 27.18 2.59
N LEU A 145 7.41 26.29 1.72
CA LEU A 145 8.23 26.67 0.56
C LEU A 145 7.50 27.67 -0.36
N ARG A 146 6.19 27.50 -0.52
CA ARG A 146 5.38 28.41 -1.33
C ARG A 146 5.25 29.78 -0.67
N ARG A 147 5.10 29.87 0.65
CA ARG A 147 5.10 31.15 1.37
C ARG A 147 6.44 31.86 1.23
N ASP A 148 7.54 31.16 1.49
CA ASP A 148 8.88 31.72 1.38
C ASP A 148 9.19 32.20 -0.04
N ALA A 149 8.74 31.46 -1.05
CA ALA A 149 8.88 31.85 -2.46
C ALA A 149 7.96 33.01 -2.87
N GLN A 150 6.92 33.33 -2.08
CA GLN A 150 5.92 34.36 -2.41
C GLN A 150 6.15 35.69 -1.70
N THR A 151 6.85 35.68 -0.55
CA THR A 151 7.07 36.88 0.27
C THR A 151 8.48 37.46 0.09
N ASP A 152 8.62 38.76 0.36
CA ASP A 152 9.90 39.44 0.54
C ASP A 152 10.44 39.14 1.95
N GLY A 153 11.66 38.60 2.03
CA GLY A 153 12.23 38.12 3.30
C GLY A 153 12.51 39.20 4.35
N LEU A 154 12.65 40.47 3.95
CA LEU A 154 12.92 41.57 4.88
C LEU A 154 11.63 42.17 5.46
N THR A 155 10.63 42.36 4.60
CA THR A 155 9.43 43.10 4.93
C THR A 155 8.23 42.21 5.20
N GLY A 156 8.27 40.94 4.77
CA GLY A 156 7.20 39.94 4.86
C GLY A 156 6.00 40.21 3.96
N VAL A 157 6.00 41.29 3.16
CA VAL A 157 4.93 41.53 2.16
C VAL A 157 5.21 40.67 0.93
N LEU A 158 4.35 40.69 -0.08
CA LEU A 158 4.59 39.91 -1.29
C LEU A 158 5.86 40.39 -2.00
N ASN A 159 6.61 39.46 -2.60
CA ASN A 159 7.71 39.84 -3.48
C ASN A 159 7.18 40.32 -4.84
N LYS A 160 8.05 40.96 -5.62
CA LYS A 160 7.74 41.49 -6.94
C LYS A 160 6.99 40.51 -7.83
N ARG A 161 7.54 39.31 -8.00
CA ARG A 161 6.99 38.28 -8.91
C ARG A 161 5.57 37.88 -8.52
N THR A 162 5.33 37.69 -7.23
CA THR A 162 4.01 37.27 -6.73
C THR A 162 3.00 38.40 -6.81
N THR A 163 3.43 39.62 -6.51
CA THR A 163 2.62 40.83 -6.61
C THR A 163 2.12 41.03 -8.05
N GLU A 164 3.02 40.97 -9.03
CA GLU A 164 2.68 41.09 -10.45
C GLU A 164 1.70 39.99 -10.90
N ALA A 165 1.97 38.73 -10.52
CA ALA A 165 1.13 37.61 -10.88
C ALA A 165 -0.31 37.74 -10.34
N LEU A 166 -0.46 38.07 -9.06
CA LEU A 166 -1.78 38.20 -8.43
C LEU A 166 -2.57 39.38 -8.98
N ILE A 167 -1.92 40.52 -9.23
CA ILE A 167 -2.60 41.69 -9.81
C ILE A 167 -3.07 41.37 -11.23
N ASN A 168 -2.23 40.75 -12.06
CA ASN A 168 -2.62 40.33 -13.41
C ASN A 168 -3.78 39.33 -13.39
N GLU A 169 -3.74 38.34 -12.49
CA GLU A 169 -4.81 37.35 -12.32
C GLU A 169 -6.15 38.04 -11.98
N ILE A 170 -6.16 39.02 -11.07
CA ILE A 170 -7.38 39.75 -10.72
C ILE A 170 -7.90 40.58 -11.90
N LEU A 171 -7.00 41.26 -12.63
CA LEU A 171 -7.37 42.05 -13.80
C LEU A 171 -7.96 41.19 -14.92
N GLU A 172 -7.47 39.96 -15.10
CA GLU A 172 -7.99 38.99 -16.07
C GLU A 172 -9.33 38.40 -15.63
N GLN A 173 -9.46 38.00 -14.36
CA GLN A 173 -10.68 37.38 -13.83
C GLN A 173 -11.82 38.36 -13.63
N ARG A 174 -11.51 39.64 -13.38
CA ARG A 174 -12.49 40.68 -13.03
C ARG A 174 -12.25 41.98 -13.83
N PRO A 175 -12.33 41.94 -15.16
CA PRO A 175 -11.95 43.07 -16.03
C PRO A 175 -12.83 44.32 -15.86
N HIS A 176 -14.01 44.18 -15.25
CA HIS A 176 -14.95 45.28 -15.03
C HIS A 176 -15.01 45.76 -13.57
N GLU A 177 -14.27 45.11 -12.65
CA GLU A 177 -14.21 45.52 -11.25
C GLU A 177 -13.23 46.69 -11.10
N LYS A 178 -13.68 47.78 -10.47
CA LYS A 178 -12.80 48.94 -10.21
C LYS A 178 -11.83 48.59 -9.08
N GLY A 179 -10.55 48.82 -9.33
CA GLY A 179 -9.49 48.73 -8.34
C GLY A 179 -8.68 50.03 -8.28
N THR A 180 -7.83 50.16 -7.26
CA THR A 180 -6.87 51.25 -7.11
C THR A 180 -5.48 50.67 -6.99
N PHE A 181 -4.58 51.12 -7.85
CA PHE A 181 -3.18 50.74 -7.85
C PHE A 181 -2.35 51.92 -7.32
N ILE A 182 -1.54 51.68 -6.30
CA ILE A 182 -0.70 52.67 -5.64
C ILE A 182 0.75 52.18 -5.76
N ILE A 183 1.63 53.10 -6.18
CA ILE A 183 3.08 52.94 -6.05
C ILE A 183 3.52 53.89 -4.94
N LEU A 184 4.30 53.37 -4.00
CA LEU A 184 4.84 54.09 -2.88
C LEU A 184 6.36 53.96 -2.90
N ASP A 185 7.06 55.09 -2.77
CA ASP A 185 8.51 55.16 -2.64
C ASP A 185 8.86 55.74 -1.27
N VAL A 186 9.95 55.28 -0.66
CA VAL A 186 10.39 55.80 0.65
C VAL A 186 11.27 57.03 0.44
N ASP A 187 10.71 58.20 0.72
CA ASP A 187 11.41 59.48 0.59
C ASP A 187 12.77 59.47 1.31
N LYS A 188 13.83 59.84 0.58
CA LYS A 188 15.20 59.99 1.11
C LYS A 188 15.76 58.74 1.78
N PHE A 189 15.33 57.54 1.40
CA PHE A 189 15.81 56.30 1.99
C PHE A 189 17.33 56.13 1.93
N LYS A 190 17.96 56.61 0.85
CA LYS A 190 19.42 56.63 0.72
C LYS A 190 20.12 57.45 1.81
N GLU A 191 19.58 58.61 2.18
CA GLU A 191 20.15 59.45 3.27
C GLU A 191 20.10 58.70 4.61
N VAL A 192 19.04 57.91 4.86
CA VAL A 192 18.93 57.07 6.06
C VAL A 192 20.01 55.99 6.07
N ASN A 193 20.20 55.29 4.94
CA ASN A 193 21.24 54.27 4.81
C ASN A 193 22.64 54.87 4.98
N ASP A 194 22.90 56.03 4.39
CA ASP A 194 24.21 56.67 4.42
C ASP A 194 24.55 57.21 5.83
N HIS A 195 23.56 57.70 6.59
CA HIS A 195 23.78 58.27 7.92
C HIS A 195 23.73 57.24 9.05
N TYR A 196 22.82 56.27 8.97
CA TYR A 196 22.55 55.31 10.07
C TYR A 196 22.95 53.86 9.73
N GLY A 197 23.38 53.60 8.49
CA GLY A 197 23.76 52.28 8.02
C GLY A 197 22.58 51.43 7.54
N HIS A 198 22.89 50.44 6.69
CA HIS A 198 21.90 49.54 6.08
C HIS A 198 21.04 48.78 7.08
N ALA A 199 21.58 48.40 8.24
CA ALA A 199 20.80 47.71 9.28
C ALA A 199 19.63 48.57 9.78
N VAL A 200 19.78 49.89 9.86
CA VAL A 200 18.70 50.80 10.24
C VAL A 200 17.71 50.99 9.09
N GLY A 201 18.20 51.07 7.85
CA GLY A 201 17.35 51.07 6.67
C GLY A 201 16.46 49.82 6.58
N ASP A 202 17.02 48.65 6.90
CA ASP A 202 16.30 47.39 6.94
C ASP A 202 15.15 47.40 7.97
N ILE A 203 15.40 47.99 9.16
CA ILE A 203 14.36 48.18 10.18
C ILE A 203 13.25 49.10 9.67
N VAL A 204 13.60 50.19 8.97
CA VAL A 204 12.62 51.12 8.38
C VAL A 204 11.74 50.40 7.37
N LEU A 205 12.32 49.64 6.45
CA LEU A 205 11.56 48.88 5.44
C LEU A 205 10.69 47.80 6.07
N SER A 206 11.21 47.06 7.05
CA SER A 206 10.46 46.03 7.75
C SER A 206 9.26 46.62 8.49
N THR A 207 9.47 47.75 9.18
CA THR A 207 8.42 48.49 9.88
C THR A 207 7.37 49.02 8.92
N LEU A 208 7.77 49.56 7.76
CA LEU A 208 6.85 50.01 6.73
C LEU A 208 6.00 48.84 6.19
N GLY A 209 6.61 47.71 5.86
CA GLY A 209 5.90 46.51 5.42
C GLY A 209 4.86 46.03 6.43
N GLN A 210 5.21 45.98 7.72
CA GLN A 210 4.29 45.63 8.80
C GLN A 210 3.16 46.66 8.94
N THR A 211 3.48 47.94 8.82
CA THR A 211 2.51 49.04 8.88
C THR A 211 1.50 48.91 7.75
N LEU A 212 1.96 48.73 6.51
CA LEU A 212 1.08 48.52 5.35
C LEU A 212 0.15 47.32 5.58
N ARG A 213 0.66 46.16 6.02
CA ARG A 213 -0.21 45.00 6.34
C ARG A 213 -1.31 45.30 7.35
N ASN A 214 -1.04 46.15 8.34
CA ASN A 214 -2.02 46.48 9.39
C ASN A 214 -3.07 47.50 8.95
N TYR A 215 -2.77 48.35 7.96
CA TYR A 215 -3.68 49.41 7.50
C TYR A 215 -4.61 48.96 6.36
N PHE A 216 -4.19 47.98 5.55
CA PHE A 216 -4.94 47.49 4.40
C PHE A 216 -5.68 46.19 4.72
N ARG A 217 -6.67 45.84 3.91
CA ARG A 217 -7.52 44.66 4.13
C ARG A 217 -6.81 43.40 3.69
N GLU A 218 -7.26 42.25 4.20
CA GLU A 218 -6.71 40.93 3.84
C GLU A 218 -6.78 40.62 2.33
N ASN A 219 -7.76 41.19 1.63
CA ASN A 219 -7.93 41.02 0.17
C ASN A 219 -7.14 42.04 -0.67
N ASP A 220 -6.48 43.01 -0.06
CA ASP A 220 -5.64 43.97 -0.77
C ASP A 220 -4.26 43.34 -0.98
N ILE A 221 -3.69 43.52 -2.18
CA ILE A 221 -2.37 42.99 -2.51
C ILE A 221 -1.35 44.05 -2.10
N ILE A 222 -0.38 43.67 -1.27
CA ILE A 222 0.71 44.54 -0.83
C ILE A 222 2.02 43.83 -1.16
N GLY A 223 2.90 44.50 -1.90
CA GLY A 223 4.17 43.93 -2.30
C GLY A 223 5.30 44.93 -2.36
N ARG A 224 6.54 44.42 -2.26
CA ARG A 224 7.77 45.18 -2.46
C ARG A 224 8.33 44.84 -3.83
N ILE A 225 8.43 45.85 -4.70
CA ILE A 225 8.84 45.69 -6.10
C ILE A 225 10.29 46.14 -6.36
N GLY A 226 10.86 46.95 -5.46
CA GLY A 226 12.21 47.50 -5.55
C GLY A 226 12.91 47.53 -4.19
N GLY A 227 14.00 48.29 -4.09
CA GLY A 227 14.74 48.46 -2.85
C GLY A 227 13.89 49.14 -1.77
N ASP A 228 13.30 50.27 -2.11
CA ASP A 228 12.47 51.14 -1.28
C ASP A 228 11.04 51.30 -1.84
N GLU A 229 10.75 50.64 -2.95
CA GLU A 229 9.46 50.76 -3.65
C GLU A 229 8.46 49.66 -3.25
N PHE A 230 7.25 50.08 -2.92
CA PHE A 230 6.11 49.23 -2.59
C PHE A 230 4.96 49.47 -3.58
N VAL A 231 4.19 48.41 -3.82
CA VAL A 231 2.96 48.43 -4.61
C VAL A 231 1.81 47.94 -3.74
N ILE A 232 0.67 48.62 -3.89
CA ILE A 232 -0.58 48.24 -3.25
C ILE A 232 -1.68 48.22 -4.30
N TYR A 233 -2.42 47.12 -4.36
CA TYR A 233 -3.59 47.01 -5.20
C TYR A 233 -4.82 46.67 -4.34
N MET A 234 -5.76 47.62 -4.31
CA MET A 234 -7.02 47.49 -3.59
C MET A 234 -8.14 47.13 -4.55
N CYS A 235 -8.88 46.06 -4.22
CA CYS A 235 -10.07 45.66 -4.97
C CYS A 235 -11.31 46.40 -4.46
N LYS A 236 -12.28 46.67 -5.35
CA LYS A 236 -13.59 47.24 -5.00
C LYS A 236 -13.51 48.60 -4.29
N THR A 237 -12.59 49.45 -4.70
CA THR A 237 -12.50 50.81 -4.19
C THR A 237 -13.57 51.69 -4.84
N GLU A 238 -14.52 52.17 -4.05
CA GLU A 238 -15.36 53.30 -4.45
C GLU A 238 -14.53 54.59 -4.40
N ARG A 239 -14.73 55.48 -5.37
CA ARG A 239 -14.02 56.76 -5.44
C ARG A 239 -14.45 57.66 -4.26
N GLN A 240 -13.74 57.57 -3.14
CA GLN A 240 -13.73 58.60 -2.12
C GLN A 240 -12.38 59.31 -2.13
N ARG A 241 -12.39 60.62 -1.89
CA ARG A 241 -11.20 61.47 -1.96
C ARG A 241 -10.35 61.22 -0.70
N TRP A 242 -9.40 60.29 -0.77
CA TRP A 242 -8.49 60.00 0.34
C TRP A 242 -7.31 60.97 0.33
N ILE A 243 -7.17 61.77 1.38
CA ILE A 243 -5.96 62.55 1.68
C ILE A 243 -5.31 61.82 2.86
N PHE A 244 -4.34 60.94 2.60
CA PHE A 244 -3.47 60.44 3.65
C PHE A 244 -2.49 61.56 4.00
N SER A 245 -2.64 62.15 5.19
CA SER A 245 -1.58 62.93 5.82
C SER A 245 -0.91 62.04 6.86
N PHE A 246 0.34 61.64 6.62
CA PHE A 246 1.17 61.08 7.69
C PHE A 246 1.41 62.19 8.73
N PRO A 247 1.24 61.92 10.04
CA PRO A 247 1.63 62.89 11.06
C PRO A 247 3.13 63.16 10.90
N LYS A 248 3.48 64.44 10.71
CA LYS A 248 4.89 64.85 10.74
C LYS A 248 5.45 64.45 12.11
N ALA A 249 6.50 63.64 12.11
CA ALA A 249 7.30 63.42 13.31
C ALA A 249 7.84 64.80 13.74
N GLY A 250 7.45 65.22 14.95
CA GLY A 250 7.95 66.43 15.61
C GLY A 250 9.25 66.17 16.33
#